data_AF-A0A2E6C4Y2-F1
#
_entry.id   AF-A0A2E6C4Y2-F1
#
_cell.length_a   1.000
_cell.length_b   1.000
_cell.length_c   1.000
_cell.angle_alpha   90.00
_cell.angle_beta   90.00
_cell.angle_gamma   90.00
#
_symmetry.space_group_name_H-M   'P 1'
#
loop_
_entity.id
_entity.type
_entity.pdbx_description
1 polymer ?
#
loop_
_entity_poly.entity_id
_entity_poly.type
_entity_poly.pdbx_seq_one_letter_code
_entity_poly.pdbx_strand_id
1 'polypeptide(L)'
;MAEEGRDKSGDRLRIDKMPPAVKRLVDAMIGIDPDFKIEEWLTKKAIQDLHILELDIQREKLQLEQRMHRLDSLAKRLQQEDIREFPKGQTNLFDCFDIPLPLKHLADRIEEIGDSEPHPAGTFINLLPDDGCDDPLLAVTAQMMLIVAQEKVGRGANYIEIEDLFYPLANNGISPDECNEALDHLLITGQIHEIDDDCFIPDE
;
A
#
# COMPACT_ATOMS: atom_id res chain seq x y z
N MET A 1 65.52 -20.01 37.55
CA MET A 1 64.84 -18.77 37.94
C MET A 1 63.80 -18.47 36.88
N ALA A 2 62.57 -18.27 37.32
CA ALA A 2 61.33 -18.47 36.57
C ALA A 2 61.15 -17.53 35.37
N GLU A 3 60.58 -18.08 34.30
CA GLU A 3 59.78 -17.37 33.31
C GLU A 3 58.59 -16.74 34.04
N GLU A 4 58.43 -15.42 34.00
CA GLU A 4 57.14 -14.77 34.29
C GLU A 4 57.04 -13.48 33.48
N GLY A 5 56.58 -13.65 32.26
CA GLY A 5 56.20 -12.58 31.33
C GLY A 5 55.11 -13.03 30.37
N ARG A 6 54.28 -14.00 30.78
CA ARG A 6 53.13 -14.46 30.00
C ARG A 6 51.82 -13.93 30.59
N ASP A 7 50.96 -13.54 29.65
CA ASP A 7 49.51 -13.45 29.77
C ASP A 7 48.90 -12.17 30.37
N LYS A 8 49.09 -11.06 29.63
CA LYS A 8 48.08 -9.98 29.56
C LYS A 8 47.53 -9.73 28.14
N SER A 9 47.77 -10.67 27.23
CA SER A 9 47.28 -10.66 25.84
C SER A 9 46.34 -11.84 25.57
N GLY A 10 45.68 -12.34 26.61
CA GLY A 10 44.66 -13.40 26.51
C GLY A 10 43.27 -12.90 26.10
N ASP A 11 43.04 -11.58 26.10
CA ASP A 11 41.70 -10.99 25.96
C ASP A 11 41.42 -10.39 24.57
N ARG A 12 42.41 -10.36 23.68
CA ARG A 12 42.24 -9.90 22.29
C ARG A 12 42.00 -11.09 21.37
N LEU A 13 40.92 -11.06 20.60
CA LEU A 13 40.59 -12.11 19.62
C LEU A 13 41.80 -12.38 18.71
N ARG A 14 42.25 -13.64 18.65
CA ARG A 14 43.34 -14.05 17.77
C ARG A 14 42.85 -14.11 16.32
N ILE A 15 43.03 -13.01 15.59
CA ILE A 15 42.63 -12.83 14.18
C ILE A 15 43.20 -13.96 13.28
N ASP A 16 44.41 -14.45 13.59
CA ASP A 16 45.08 -15.53 12.84
C ASP A 16 44.33 -16.87 12.84
N LYS A 17 43.40 -17.08 13.77
CA LYS A 17 42.58 -18.30 13.85
C LYS A 17 41.19 -18.13 13.27
N MET A 18 40.85 -16.95 12.75
CA MET A 18 39.52 -16.66 12.21
C MET A 18 39.34 -17.19 10.78
N PRO A 19 38.08 -17.41 10.33
CA PRO A 19 37.78 -17.77 8.95
C PRO A 19 38.39 -16.77 7.94
N PRO A 20 38.72 -17.22 6.72
CA PRO A 20 39.40 -16.39 5.72
C PRO A 20 38.61 -15.12 5.34
N ALA A 21 37.27 -15.18 5.39
CA ALA A 21 36.42 -14.01 5.15
C ALA A 21 36.58 -12.93 6.23
N VAL A 22 36.67 -13.32 7.49
CA VAL A 22 36.84 -12.40 8.62
C VAL A 22 38.23 -11.77 8.57
N LYS A 23 39.27 -12.53 8.22
CA LYS A 23 40.63 -12.01 8.05
C LYS A 23 40.68 -10.92 6.97
N ARG A 24 40.12 -11.19 5.79
CA ARG A 24 40.04 -10.21 4.69
C ARG A 24 39.29 -8.94 5.10
N LEU A 25 38.22 -9.08 5.88
CA LEU A 25 37.46 -7.94 6.40
C LEU A 25 38.31 -7.12 7.38
N VAL A 26 39.00 -7.78 8.31
CA VAL A 26 39.88 -7.09 9.26
C VAL A 26 41.01 -6.38 8.54
N ASP A 27 41.67 -7.03 7.57
CA ASP A 27 42.76 -6.43 6.79
C ASP A 27 42.28 -5.19 6.01
N ALA A 28 41.09 -5.27 5.39
CA ALA A 28 40.49 -4.14 4.68
C ALA A 28 40.08 -3.00 5.62
N MET A 29 39.49 -3.32 6.77
CA MET A 29 39.03 -2.33 7.75
C MET A 29 40.20 -1.62 8.44
N ILE A 30 41.28 -2.34 8.78
CA ILE A 30 42.53 -1.73 9.29
C ILE A 30 43.16 -0.83 8.23
N GLY A 31 43.03 -1.18 6.95
CA GLY A 31 43.46 -0.34 5.83
C GLY A 31 42.71 1.00 5.72
N ILE A 32 41.49 1.09 6.27
CA ILE A 32 40.66 2.30 6.30
C ILE A 32 40.85 3.06 7.61
N ASP A 33 40.82 2.34 8.74
CA ASP A 33 40.95 2.87 10.09
C ASP A 33 42.02 2.09 10.87
N PRO A 34 43.19 2.69 11.15
CA PRO A 34 44.26 2.05 11.91
C PRO A 34 43.88 1.66 13.34
N ASP A 35 42.88 2.32 13.95
CA ASP A 35 42.42 2.06 15.31
C ASP A 35 41.28 1.03 15.37
N PHE A 36 40.95 0.42 14.23
CA PHE A 36 39.86 -0.56 14.11
C PHE A 36 40.00 -1.73 15.09
N LYS A 37 38.92 -2.00 15.85
CA LYS A 37 38.78 -3.18 16.70
C LYS A 37 37.63 -4.06 16.24
N ILE A 38 37.97 -5.29 15.84
CA ILE A 38 37.00 -6.28 15.37
C ILE A 38 35.94 -6.64 16.41
N GLU A 39 36.29 -6.62 17.70
CA GLU A 39 35.38 -6.91 18.81
C GLU A 39 34.25 -5.89 18.88
N GLU A 40 34.59 -4.60 18.90
CA GLU A 40 33.62 -3.50 18.91
C GLU A 40 32.76 -3.49 17.65
N TRP A 41 33.37 -3.76 16.49
CA TRP A 41 32.63 -3.89 15.24
C TRP A 41 31.64 -5.06 15.26
N LEU A 42 32.04 -6.22 15.79
CA LEU A 42 31.20 -7.41 15.84
C LEU A 42 30.04 -7.22 16.83
N THR A 43 30.28 -6.58 17.97
CA THR A 43 29.22 -6.18 18.90
C THR A 43 28.24 -5.22 18.24
N LYS A 44 28.74 -4.18 17.55
CA LYS A 44 27.88 -3.22 16.83
C LYS A 44 27.06 -3.92 15.75
N LYS A 45 27.68 -4.80 14.96
CA LYS A 45 27.01 -5.55 13.90
C LYS A 45 25.95 -6.50 14.46
N ALA A 46 26.24 -7.19 15.56
CA ALA A 46 25.26 -8.06 16.22
C ALA A 46 24.06 -7.26 16.74
N ILE A 47 24.27 -6.07 17.32
CA ILE A 47 23.18 -5.20 17.77
C ILE A 47 22.32 -4.75 16.58
N GLN A 48 22.94 -4.35 15.48
CA GLN A 48 22.22 -3.96 14.26
C GLN A 48 21.40 -5.12 13.69
N ASP A 49 22.00 -6.31 13.59
CA ASP A 49 21.32 -7.48 13.05
C ASP A 49 20.17 -7.95 13.97
N LEU A 50 20.32 -7.84 15.29
CA LEU A 50 19.23 -8.07 16.25
C LEU A 50 18.07 -7.10 16.06
N HIS A 51 18.36 -5.82 15.79
CA HIS A 51 17.33 -4.82 15.54
C HIS A 51 16.56 -5.11 14.24
N ILE A 52 17.26 -5.53 13.18
CA ILE A 52 16.63 -5.95 11.92
C ILE A 52 15.73 -7.17 12.17
N LEU A 53 16.22 -8.17 12.91
CA LEU A 53 15.44 -9.35 13.28
C LEU A 53 14.18 -8.99 14.08
N GLU A 54 14.26 -8.01 14.99
CA GLU A 54 13.10 -7.53 15.74
C GLU A 54 12.03 -6.93 14.81
N LEU A 55 12.43 -6.11 13.85
CA LEU A 55 11.54 -5.52 12.86
C LEU A 55 10.90 -6.59 11.97
N ASP A 56 11.68 -7.58 11.52
CA ASP A 56 11.17 -8.70 10.72
C ASP A 56 10.14 -9.52 11.51
N ILE A 57 10.40 -9.81 12.79
CA ILE A 57 9.46 -10.52 13.67
C ILE A 57 8.17 -9.71 13.86
N GLN A 58 8.26 -8.39 14.05
CA GLN A 58 7.08 -7.53 14.17
C GLN A 58 6.23 -7.56 12.89
N ARG A 59 6.87 -7.54 11.72
CA ARG A 59 6.20 -7.66 10.42
C ARG A 59 5.50 -8.99 10.25
N GLU A 60 6.18 -10.10 10.55
CA GLU A 60 5.60 -11.45 10.47
C GLU A 60 4.42 -11.60 11.44
N LYS A 61 4.53 -11.06 12.66
CA LYS A 61 3.45 -11.06 13.63
C LYS A 61 2.21 -10.35 13.08
N LEU A 62 2.38 -9.17 12.48
CA LEU A 62 1.29 -8.40 11.88
C LEU A 62 0.61 -9.19 10.74
N GLN A 63 1.40 -9.82 9.87
CA GLN A 63 0.86 -10.64 8.78
C GLN A 63 0.04 -11.84 9.29
N LEU A 64 0.51 -12.50 10.36
CA LEU A 64 -0.22 -13.59 11.00
C LEU A 64 -1.52 -13.10 11.65
N GLU A 65 -1.51 -11.94 12.33
CA GLU A 65 -2.71 -11.32 12.90
C GLU A 65 -3.75 -11.00 11.83
N GLN A 66 -3.33 -10.40 10.70
CA GLN A 66 -4.21 -10.16 9.56
C GLN A 66 -4.76 -11.46 8.97
N ARG A 67 -3.93 -12.50 8.85
CA ARG A 67 -4.37 -13.82 8.38
C ARG A 67 -5.40 -14.43 9.33
N MET A 68 -5.21 -14.32 10.64
CA MET A 68 -6.20 -14.76 11.63
C MET A 68 -7.52 -14.01 11.47
N HIS A 69 -7.48 -12.68 11.32
CA HIS A 69 -8.68 -11.88 11.11
C HIS A 69 -9.46 -12.28 9.85
N ARG A 70 -8.75 -12.58 8.75
CA ARG A 70 -9.36 -13.09 7.52
C ARG A 70 -10.03 -14.44 7.76
N LEU A 71 -9.37 -15.36 8.46
CA LEU A 71 -9.92 -16.67 8.79
C LEU A 71 -11.15 -16.56 9.70
N ASP A 72 -11.13 -15.71 10.72
CA ASP A 72 -12.27 -15.48 11.61
C ASP A 72 -13.47 -14.89 10.86
N SER A 73 -13.21 -13.97 9.93
CA SER A 73 -14.25 -13.38 9.07
C SER A 73 -14.88 -14.45 8.17
N LEU A 74 -14.09 -15.34 7.60
CA LEU A 74 -14.57 -16.48 6.82
C LEU A 74 -15.38 -17.45 7.69
N ALA A 75 -14.91 -17.76 8.91
CA ALA A 75 -15.62 -18.61 9.85
C ALA A 75 -17.00 -18.03 10.22
N LYS A 76 -17.09 -16.73 10.50
CA LYS A 76 -18.36 -16.03 10.78
C LYS A 76 -19.33 -16.09 9.60
N ARG A 77 -18.84 -15.91 8.37
CA ARG A 77 -19.66 -16.06 7.15
C ARG A 77 -20.17 -17.48 6.97
N LEU A 78 -19.34 -18.48 7.28
CA LEU A 78 -19.74 -19.89 7.22
C LEU A 78 -20.77 -20.26 8.31
N GLN A 79 -20.71 -19.57 9.45
CA GLN A 79 -21.61 -19.74 10.59
C GLN A 79 -22.93 -18.95 10.48
N GLN A 80 -23.19 -18.21 9.39
CA GLN A 80 -24.52 -17.65 9.18
C GLN A 80 -25.53 -18.79 9.09
N GLU A 81 -26.19 -19.07 10.22
CA GLU A 81 -27.43 -19.83 10.22
C GLU A 81 -28.38 -19.15 9.24
N ASP A 82 -29.04 -19.97 8.43
CA ASP A 82 -29.95 -19.58 7.39
C ASP A 82 -31.02 -18.64 7.99
N ILE A 83 -30.85 -17.32 7.84
CA ILE A 83 -31.80 -16.29 8.32
C ILE A 83 -33.08 -16.30 7.44
N ARG A 84 -33.38 -17.43 6.79
CA ARG A 84 -34.61 -17.71 6.08
C ARG A 84 -35.77 -18.07 7.02
N GLU A 85 -35.71 -17.72 8.30
CA GLU A 85 -36.94 -17.40 9.01
C GLU A 85 -37.34 -15.96 8.66
N PHE A 86 -37.79 -15.77 7.41
CA PHE A 86 -38.56 -14.59 7.06
C PHE A 86 -39.73 -14.48 8.04
N PRO A 87 -39.86 -13.36 8.79
CA PRO A 87 -41.05 -13.15 9.61
C PRO A 87 -42.26 -13.23 8.68
N LYS A 88 -43.21 -14.14 8.95
CA LYS A 88 -44.42 -14.28 8.13
C LYS A 88 -45.10 -12.91 8.01
N GLY A 89 -45.03 -12.30 6.82
CA GLY A 89 -45.64 -11.00 6.52
C GLY A 89 -44.67 -9.83 6.32
N GLN A 90 -43.35 -10.03 6.41
CA GLN A 90 -42.40 -9.01 5.98
C GLN A 90 -42.14 -9.18 4.48
N THR A 91 -42.80 -8.35 3.68
CA THR A 91 -42.54 -8.22 2.26
C THR A 91 -41.50 -7.11 2.03
N ASN A 92 -40.69 -7.21 0.97
CA ASN A 92 -39.75 -6.15 0.62
C ASN A 92 -40.49 -4.84 0.39
N LEU A 93 -39.83 -3.69 0.61
CA LEU A 93 -40.43 -2.37 0.39
C LEU A 93 -41.03 -2.20 -1.02
N PHE A 94 -40.53 -2.99 -1.97
CA PHE A 94 -40.92 -3.00 -3.37
C PHE A 94 -42.07 -3.97 -3.70
N ASP A 95 -42.41 -4.91 -2.81
CA ASP A 95 -43.53 -5.85 -3.01
C ASP A 95 -44.89 -5.15 -2.87
N CYS A 96 -44.92 -3.95 -2.28
CA CYS A 96 -46.10 -3.10 -2.18
C CYS A 96 -46.41 -2.32 -3.48
N PHE A 97 -45.54 -2.42 -4.49
CA PHE A 97 -45.73 -1.78 -5.78
C PHE A 97 -46.02 -2.85 -6.84
N ASP A 98 -47.28 -2.90 -7.29
CA ASP A 98 -47.63 -3.68 -8.46
C ASP A 98 -46.89 -3.12 -9.68
N ILE A 99 -46.01 -3.93 -10.28
CA ILE A 99 -45.38 -3.60 -11.55
C ILE A 99 -46.51 -3.50 -12.59
N PRO A 100 -46.72 -2.33 -13.23
CA PRO A 100 -47.69 -2.18 -14.30
C PRO A 100 -47.49 -3.26 -15.36
N LEU A 101 -48.57 -3.85 -15.88
CA LEU A 101 -48.56 -4.85 -16.96
C LEU A 101 -47.53 -4.59 -18.09
N PRO A 102 -47.34 -3.36 -18.61
CA PRO A 102 -46.31 -3.10 -19.64
C PRO A 102 -44.86 -3.30 -19.18
N LEU A 103 -44.58 -3.29 -17.87
CA LEU A 103 -43.26 -3.47 -17.27
C LEU A 103 -43.03 -4.90 -16.76
N LYS A 104 -44.07 -5.75 -16.65
CA LYS A 104 -43.92 -7.16 -16.21
C LYS A 104 -43.01 -7.96 -17.15
N HIS A 105 -43.11 -7.74 -18.46
CA HIS A 105 -42.23 -8.37 -19.45
C HIS A 105 -40.77 -7.92 -19.35
N LEU A 106 -40.46 -6.81 -18.67
CA LEU A 106 -39.07 -6.42 -18.40
C LEU A 106 -38.51 -7.19 -17.20
N ALA A 107 -39.33 -7.53 -16.22
CA ALA A 107 -38.90 -8.34 -15.07
C ALA A 107 -38.53 -9.77 -15.51
N ASP A 108 -39.33 -10.38 -16.40
CA ASP A 108 -39.03 -11.71 -16.96
C ASP A 108 -37.72 -11.71 -17.79
N ARG A 109 -37.33 -10.56 -18.36
CA ARG A 109 -36.04 -10.40 -19.06
C ARG A 109 -34.83 -10.30 -18.14
N ILE A 110 -35.02 -10.07 -16.84
CA ILE A 110 -33.92 -9.95 -15.87
C ILE A 110 -33.38 -11.34 -15.48
N GLU A 111 -34.23 -12.37 -15.46
CA GLU A 111 -33.79 -13.75 -15.19
C GLU A 111 -32.97 -14.36 -16.36
N GLU A 112 -33.13 -13.83 -17.58
CA GLU A 112 -32.35 -14.20 -18.77
C GLU A 112 -31.09 -13.34 -19.00
N ILE A 113 -30.66 -12.54 -18.03
CA ILE A 113 -29.39 -11.80 -18.06
C ILE A 113 -28.22 -12.77 -17.78
N GLY A 114 -28.05 -13.78 -18.63
CA GLY A 114 -26.73 -14.29 -18.98
C GLY A 114 -26.19 -13.38 -20.07
N ASP A 115 -25.08 -12.69 -19.79
CA ASP A 115 -24.41 -11.72 -20.69
C ASP A 115 -25.18 -10.41 -20.97
N SER A 116 -25.63 -9.69 -19.93
CA SER A 116 -25.99 -8.27 -20.10
C SER A 116 -24.73 -7.42 -20.17
N GLU A 117 -24.77 -6.40 -21.04
CA GLU A 117 -23.85 -5.27 -21.07
C GLU A 117 -23.51 -4.83 -19.63
N PRO A 118 -22.22 -4.53 -19.37
CA PRO A 118 -21.76 -4.17 -18.04
C PRO A 118 -22.63 -3.02 -17.53
N HIS A 119 -23.11 -3.18 -16.29
CA HIS A 119 -23.85 -2.13 -15.58
C HIS A 119 -23.13 -0.79 -15.78
N PRO A 120 -23.81 0.34 -16.00
CA PRO A 120 -23.13 1.62 -16.26
C PRO A 120 -22.17 2.04 -15.12
N ALA A 121 -22.39 1.53 -13.91
CA ALA A 121 -21.43 1.64 -12.80
C ALA A 121 -20.12 0.83 -13.00
N GLY A 122 -20.18 -0.27 -13.75
CA GLY A 122 -19.02 -1.09 -14.12
C GLY A 122 -18.00 -0.33 -14.97
N THR A 123 -18.45 0.64 -15.78
CA THR A 123 -17.54 1.57 -16.48
C THR A 123 -16.70 2.38 -15.50
N PHE A 124 -17.27 2.79 -14.36
CA PHE A 124 -16.54 3.52 -13.33
C PHE A 124 -15.68 2.61 -12.46
N ILE A 125 -16.07 1.34 -12.30
CA ILE A 125 -15.26 0.33 -11.58
C ILE A 125 -13.98 -0.01 -12.36
N ASN A 126 -14.05 -0.08 -13.70
CA ASN A 126 -12.87 -0.28 -14.55
C ASN A 126 -11.99 0.98 -14.71
N LEU A 127 -12.46 2.14 -14.22
CA LEU A 127 -11.69 3.37 -14.12
C LEU A 127 -11.02 3.52 -12.74
N LEU A 128 -11.31 2.62 -11.80
CA LEU A 128 -10.50 2.50 -10.59
C LEU A 128 -9.15 1.86 -10.99
N PRO A 129 -8.02 2.30 -10.41
CA PRO A 129 -6.72 1.73 -10.72
C PRO A 129 -6.76 0.22 -10.49
N ASP A 130 -6.38 -0.56 -11.51
CA ASP A 130 -6.38 -2.02 -11.46
C ASP A 130 -5.51 -2.53 -10.29
N ASP A 131 -6.05 -3.46 -9.50
CA ASP A 131 -5.42 -4.30 -8.45
C ASP A 131 -4.39 -3.67 -7.46
N GLY A 132 -4.37 -2.34 -7.30
CA GLY A 132 -3.40 -1.63 -6.45
C GLY A 132 -3.94 -0.64 -5.41
N CYS A 133 -5.22 -0.25 -5.50
CA CYS A 133 -5.79 0.80 -4.66
C CYS A 133 -6.80 0.23 -3.67
N ASP A 134 -6.30 -0.37 -2.58
CA ASP A 134 -7.12 -0.80 -1.43
C ASP A 134 -7.77 0.41 -0.71
N ASP A 135 -7.34 1.63 -1.02
CA ASP A 135 -7.90 2.85 -0.48
C ASP A 135 -8.91 3.50 -1.45
N PRO A 136 -10.23 3.41 -1.19
CA PRO A 136 -11.23 4.04 -2.01
C PRO A 136 -11.18 5.57 -1.97
N LEU A 137 -10.60 6.17 -0.91
CA LEU A 137 -10.43 7.62 -0.82
C LEU A 137 -9.36 8.07 -1.82
N LEU A 138 -8.20 7.41 -1.82
CA LEU A 138 -7.11 7.66 -2.77
C LEU A 138 -7.58 7.57 -4.23
N ALA A 139 -8.39 6.56 -4.56
CA ALA A 139 -8.92 6.42 -5.91
C ALA A 139 -9.82 7.60 -6.31
N VAL A 140 -10.69 8.06 -5.39
CA VAL A 140 -11.59 9.20 -5.64
C VAL A 140 -10.82 10.51 -5.71
N THR A 141 -9.85 10.74 -4.83
CA THR A 141 -9.04 11.95 -4.80
C THR A 141 -8.15 12.04 -6.04
N ALA A 142 -7.49 10.96 -6.45
CA ALA A 142 -6.72 10.88 -7.69
C ALA A 142 -7.59 11.15 -8.92
N GLN A 143 -8.79 10.56 -8.99
CA GLN A 143 -9.70 10.80 -10.10
C GLN A 143 -10.20 12.26 -10.15
N MET A 144 -10.53 12.84 -9.00
CA MET A 144 -10.93 14.25 -8.93
C MET A 144 -9.79 15.17 -9.38
N MET A 145 -8.56 14.86 -8.99
CA MET A 145 -7.36 15.60 -9.38
C MET A 145 -7.14 15.55 -10.90
N LEU A 146 -7.30 14.38 -11.52
CA LEU A 146 -7.23 14.21 -12.99
C LEU A 146 -8.31 15.01 -13.72
N ILE A 147 -9.55 15.03 -13.22
CA ILE A 147 -10.64 15.80 -13.83
C ILE A 147 -10.32 17.30 -13.83
N VAL A 148 -9.83 17.82 -12.70
CA VAL A 148 -9.37 19.22 -12.60
C VAL A 148 -8.24 19.48 -13.60
N ALA A 149 -7.30 18.54 -13.69
CA ALA A 149 -6.16 18.66 -14.58
C ALA A 149 -6.58 18.72 -16.06
N GLN A 150 -7.41 17.77 -16.48
CA GLN A 150 -7.93 17.69 -17.85
C GLN A 150 -8.81 18.89 -18.20
N GLU A 151 -9.62 19.40 -17.26
CA GLU A 151 -10.46 20.57 -17.51
C GLU A 151 -9.61 21.83 -17.78
N LYS A 152 -8.55 22.05 -17.00
CA LYS A 152 -7.68 23.22 -17.19
C LYS A 152 -6.88 23.12 -18.49
N VAL A 153 -6.28 21.97 -18.79
CA VAL A 153 -5.56 21.75 -20.06
C VAL A 153 -6.52 21.82 -21.25
N GLY A 154 -7.72 21.24 -21.15
CA GLY A 154 -8.77 21.29 -22.17
C GLY A 154 -9.28 22.71 -22.47
N ARG A 155 -9.13 23.65 -21.54
CA ARG A 155 -9.41 25.08 -21.74
C ARG A 155 -8.25 25.83 -22.43
N GLY A 156 -7.17 25.14 -22.77
CA GLY A 156 -6.01 25.67 -23.49
C GLY A 156 -4.85 26.11 -22.58
N ALA A 157 -4.81 25.67 -21.31
CA ALA A 157 -3.64 25.86 -20.46
C ALA A 157 -2.52 24.89 -20.89
N ASN A 158 -1.27 25.38 -20.90
CA ASN A 158 -0.11 24.54 -21.25
C ASN A 158 0.26 23.55 -20.13
N TYR A 159 0.01 23.93 -18.88
CA TYR A 159 0.32 23.17 -17.68
C TYR A 159 -0.55 23.66 -16.52
N ILE A 160 -0.47 22.96 -15.38
CA ILE A 160 -1.21 23.27 -14.17
C ILE A 160 -0.27 23.33 -12.98
N GLU A 161 -0.40 24.39 -12.19
CA GLU A 161 0.37 24.59 -10.96
C GLU A 161 -0.19 23.74 -9.81
N ILE A 162 0.66 23.34 -8.88
CA ILE A 162 0.27 22.52 -7.72
C ILE A 162 -0.86 23.14 -6.90
N GLU A 163 -0.84 24.47 -6.71
CA GLU A 163 -1.89 25.17 -5.97
C GLU A 163 -3.25 25.05 -6.65
N ASP A 164 -3.27 25.05 -7.98
CA ASP A 164 -4.48 24.91 -8.78
C ASP A 164 -5.03 23.47 -8.80
N LEU A 165 -4.16 22.48 -8.64
CA LEU A 165 -4.55 21.09 -8.40
C LEU A 165 -5.17 20.93 -7.01
N PHE A 166 -4.55 21.52 -5.98
CA PHE A 166 -4.93 21.28 -4.58
C PHE A 166 -6.15 22.11 -4.16
N TYR A 167 -6.28 23.34 -4.65
CA TYR A 167 -7.33 24.27 -4.21
C TYR A 167 -8.77 23.72 -4.39
N PRO A 168 -9.15 23.13 -5.55
CA PRO A 168 -10.49 22.56 -5.72
C PRO A 168 -10.74 21.36 -4.81
N LEU A 169 -9.72 20.52 -4.58
CA LEU A 169 -9.82 19.34 -3.72
C LEU A 169 -9.94 19.74 -2.24
N ALA A 170 -9.15 20.72 -1.80
CA ALA A 170 -9.23 21.28 -0.45
C ALA A 170 -10.60 21.91 -0.15
N ASN A 171 -11.20 22.62 -1.13
CA ASN A 171 -12.55 23.16 -1.01
C ASN A 171 -13.63 22.07 -0.87
N ASN A 172 -13.38 20.87 -1.40
CA ASN A 172 -14.24 19.70 -1.24
C ASN A 172 -14.00 18.94 0.07
N GLY A 173 -13.14 19.46 0.96
CA GLY A 173 -12.85 18.87 2.26
C GLY A 173 -11.82 17.75 2.24
N ILE A 174 -11.07 17.60 1.15
CA ILE A 174 -9.96 16.65 1.05
C ILE A 174 -8.75 17.26 1.78
N SER A 175 -8.07 16.46 2.59
CA SER A 175 -6.90 16.92 3.34
C SER A 175 -5.70 17.15 2.39
N PRO A 176 -4.74 18.00 2.76
CA PRO A 176 -3.55 18.20 1.92
C PRO A 176 -2.70 16.93 1.82
N ASP A 177 -2.68 16.10 2.88
CA ASP A 177 -1.95 14.83 2.88
C ASP A 177 -2.51 13.86 1.83
N GLU A 178 -3.84 13.78 1.74
CA GLU A 178 -4.55 12.98 0.72
C GLU A 178 -4.33 13.50 -0.70
N CYS A 179 -4.19 14.83 -0.86
CA CYS A 179 -3.86 15.42 -2.15
C CYS A 179 -2.43 15.07 -2.58
N ASN A 180 -1.48 15.08 -1.65
CA ASN A 180 -0.10 14.65 -1.92
C ASN A 180 -0.04 13.17 -2.28
N GLU A 181 -0.72 12.31 -1.54
CA GLU A 181 -0.76 10.88 -1.80
C GLU A 181 -1.40 10.57 -3.18
N ALA A 182 -2.47 11.28 -3.53
CA ALA A 182 -3.09 11.20 -4.85
C ALA A 182 -2.14 11.65 -5.97
N LEU A 183 -1.41 12.75 -5.78
CA LEU A 183 -0.44 13.24 -6.75
C LEU A 183 0.70 12.23 -6.95
N ASP A 184 1.28 11.72 -5.86
CA ASP A 184 2.32 10.70 -5.91
C ASP A 184 1.85 9.44 -6.63
N HIS A 185 0.63 8.98 -6.33
CA HIS A 185 0.03 7.83 -7.00
C HIS A 185 -0.10 8.07 -8.52
N LEU A 186 -0.60 9.24 -8.93
CA LEU A 186 -0.76 9.59 -10.35
C LEU A 186 0.57 9.72 -11.09
N LEU A 187 1.62 10.20 -10.43
CA LEU A 187 2.98 10.25 -10.98
C LEU A 187 3.56 8.83 -11.15
N ILE A 188 3.35 7.94 -10.17
CA ILE A 188 3.85 6.56 -10.21
C ILE A 188 3.12 5.74 -11.29
N THR A 189 1.80 5.90 -11.43
CA THR A 189 1.01 5.22 -12.47
C THR A 189 1.20 5.84 -13.85
N GLY A 190 1.83 7.01 -13.93
CA GLY A 190 2.10 7.72 -15.18
C GLY A 190 0.88 8.41 -15.78
N GLN A 191 -0.18 8.65 -14.99
CA GLN A 191 -1.39 9.34 -15.44
C GLN A 191 -1.25 10.87 -15.42
N ILE A 192 -0.29 11.38 -14.65
CA ILE A 192 0.14 12.79 -14.66
C ILE A 192 1.66 12.82 -14.78
N HIS A 193 2.19 13.84 -15.45
CA HIS A 193 3.61 14.10 -15.61
C HIS A 193 3.97 15.49 -15.09
N GLU A 194 5.06 15.57 -14.33
CA GLU A 194 5.70 16.83 -13.94
C GLU A 194 6.64 17.29 -15.06
N ILE A 195 6.49 18.53 -15.51
CA ILE A 195 7.28 19.11 -16.61
C ILE A 195 8.29 20.17 -16.15
N ASP A 196 8.05 20.79 -15.01
CA ASP A 196 8.86 21.82 -14.36
C ASP A 196 8.44 21.88 -12.87
N ASP A 197 9.19 22.61 -12.05
CA ASP A 197 8.92 22.72 -10.61
C ASP A 197 7.44 23.10 -10.35
N ASP A 198 6.72 22.23 -9.63
CA ASP A 198 5.30 22.39 -9.29
C ASP A 198 4.34 22.52 -10.49
N CYS A 199 4.76 22.10 -11.69
CA CYS A 199 3.99 22.21 -12.94
C CYS A 199 3.70 20.85 -13.56
N PHE A 200 2.42 20.54 -13.75
CA PHE A 200 1.93 19.22 -14.14
C PHE A 200 1.08 19.25 -15.41
N ILE A 201 1.11 18.14 -16.16
CA ILE A 201 0.27 17.87 -17.34
C ILE A 201 -0.31 16.45 -17.20
N PRO A 202 -1.62 16.23 -17.40
CA PRO A 202 -2.20 14.89 -17.46
C PRO A 202 -1.78 14.16 -18.75
N ASP A 203 -1.59 12.85 -18.67
CA ASP A 203 -1.37 12.01 -19.85
C ASP A 203 -2.63 11.99 -20.75
N GLU A 204 -2.46 11.87 -22.06
CA GLU A 204 -3.55 11.97 -23.07
C GLU A 204 -4.52 10.79 -23.07
#